data_AF-A0A966CM58-F1
#
_entry.id   AF-A0A966CM58-F1
#
_cell.length_a   1.000
_cell.length_b   1.000
_cell.length_c   1.000
_cell.angle_alpha   90.00
_cell.angle_beta   90.00
_cell.angle_gamma   90.00
#
_symmetry.space_group_name_H-M   'P 1'
#
loop_
_entity.id
_entity.type
_entity.pdbx_description
1 polymer ?
#
loop_
_entity_poly.entity_id
_entity_poly.type
_entity_poly.pdbx_seq_one_letter_code
_entity_poly.pdbx_strand_id
1 'polypeptide(L)'
;MQKENYFYMWRCAKCFYHFANISQVEGILKEQKKCPKCKSLNTLTLTSKEITINCKFYDPNVNGYTDEISTAYNCEVREDF
;
A
#
# COMPACT_ATOMS: atom_id res chain seq x y z
N MET A 1 -10.28 26.14 8.14
CA MET A 1 -10.18 24.91 7.33
C MET A 1 -8.74 24.80 6.87
N GLN A 2 -7.93 23.95 7.50
CA GLN A 2 -6.56 23.72 7.06
C GLN A 2 -6.60 22.94 5.74
N LYS A 3 -6.01 23.50 4.68
CA LYS A 3 -5.73 22.77 3.44
C LYS A 3 -4.71 21.70 3.77
N GLU A 4 -5.12 20.44 3.77
CA GLU A 4 -4.17 19.32 3.83
C GLU A 4 -3.29 19.40 2.57
N ASN A 5 -2.03 19.81 2.76
CA ASN A 5 -1.04 19.88 1.68
C ASN A 5 -0.54 18.46 1.40
N TYR A 6 -1.31 17.73 0.61
CA TYR A 6 -0.85 16.46 0.05
C TYR A 6 0.26 16.71 -0.97
N PHE A 7 1.46 16.22 -0.70
CA PHE A 7 2.61 16.38 -1.58
C PHE A 7 2.71 15.26 -2.62
N TYR A 8 2.23 14.06 -2.27
CA TYR A 8 2.39 12.88 -3.11
C TYR A 8 1.08 12.12 -3.29
N MET A 9 0.91 11.51 -4.45
CA MET A 9 -0.22 10.63 -4.75
C MET A 9 0.30 9.22 -5.00
N TRP A 10 -0.12 8.27 -4.17
CA TRP A 10 0.24 6.87 -4.36
C TRP A 10 -0.75 6.20 -5.30
N ARG A 11 -0.23 5.69 -6.41
CA ARG A 11 -0.97 4.90 -7.38
C ARG A 11 -0.32 3.53 -7.55
N CYS A 12 -1.10 2.54 -7.95
CA CYS A 12 -0.61 1.24 -8.34
C CYS A 12 0.40 1.38 -9.49
N ALA A 13 1.60 0.83 -9.33
CA ALA A 13 2.65 0.93 -10.35
C ALA A 13 2.31 0.17 -11.64
N LYS A 14 1.41 -0.83 -11.58
CA LYS A 14 0.98 -1.61 -12.74
C LYS A 14 -0.16 -0.95 -13.53
N CYS A 15 -1.21 -0.50 -12.85
CA CYS A 15 -2.46 -0.08 -13.51
C CYS A 15 -2.94 1.33 -13.15
N PHE A 16 -2.13 2.10 -12.41
CA PHE A 16 -2.38 3.47 -11.99
C PHE A 16 -3.65 3.69 -11.15
N TYR A 17 -4.26 2.62 -10.63
CA TYR A 17 -5.34 2.72 -9.65
C TYR A 17 -4.89 3.53 -8.44
N HIS A 18 -5.68 4.52 -8.01
CA HIS A 18 -5.36 5.38 -6.90
C HIS A 18 -5.48 4.65 -5.56
N PHE A 19 -4.44 4.72 -4.72
CA PHE A 19 -4.45 4.11 -3.39
C PHE A 19 -4.72 5.10 -2.25
N ALA A 20 -4.01 6.22 -2.25
CA ALA A 20 -4.11 7.26 -1.24
C ALA A 20 -3.36 8.51 -1.70
N ASN A 21 -3.72 9.65 -1.12
CA ASN A 21 -2.85 10.82 -1.07
C ASN A 21 -1.99 10.73 0.19
N ILE A 22 -0.73 11.14 0.09
CA ILE A 22 0.24 11.07 1.18
C ILE A 22 0.66 12.49 1.55
N SER A 23 0.43 12.84 2.81
CA SER A 23 1.00 14.03 3.44
C SER A 23 2.48 13.82 3.72
N GLN A 24 3.21 14.90 3.95
CA GLN A 24 4.60 14.81 4.40
C GLN A 24 4.70 13.92 5.65
N VAL A 25 5.65 12.99 5.66
CA VAL A 25 5.93 12.12 6.79
C VAL A 25 7.28 12.49 7.39
N GLU A 26 7.30 12.64 8.70
CA GLU A 26 8.54 12.72 9.48
C GLU A 26 8.97 11.29 9.81
N GLY A 27 10.05 10.81 9.18
CA GLY A 27 10.60 9.47 9.42
C GLY A 27 10.45 8.51 8.24
N ILE A 28 10.12 7.24 8.52
CA ILE A 28 10.01 6.16 7.54
C ILE A 28 8.57 5.64 7.56
N LEU A 29 7.89 5.74 6.42
CA LEU A 29 6.59 5.10 6.18
C LEU A 29 6.79 3.88 5.29
N LYS A 30 6.35 2.71 5.74
CA LYS A 30 6.35 1.49 4.94
C LYS A 30 4.96 0.89 4.92
N GLU A 31 4.36 0.86 3.75
CA GLU A 31 2.96 0.48 3.54
C GLU A 31 2.84 -0.55 2.42
N GLN A 32 1.88 -1.47 2.54
CA GLN A 32 1.64 -2.50 1.54
C GLN A 32 0.14 -2.57 1.19
N LYS A 33 -0.16 -2.47 -0.11
CA LYS A 33 -1.54 -2.56 -0.62
C LYS A 33 -1.62 -3.48 -1.83
N LYS A 34 -2.60 -4.39 -1.80
CA LYS A 34 -3.03 -5.18 -2.96
C LYS A 34 -3.94 -4.33 -3.83
N CYS A 35 -3.65 -4.25 -5.13
CA CYS A 35 -4.48 -3.49 -6.05
C CYS A 35 -5.85 -4.16 -6.23
N PRO A 36 -6.98 -3.47 -5.98
CA PRO A 36 -8.30 -4.08 -6.19
C PRO A 36 -8.57 -4.36 -7.68
N LYS A 37 -7.97 -3.57 -8.60
CA LYS A 37 -8.15 -3.68 -10.05
C LYS A 37 -7.31 -4.79 -10.70
N CYS A 38 -5.99 -4.79 -10.49
CA CYS A 38 -5.09 -5.73 -11.18
C CYS A 38 -4.45 -6.78 -10.24
N LYS A 39 -4.85 -6.79 -8.97
CA LYS A 39 -4.41 -7.72 -7.91
C LYS A 39 -2.92 -7.72 -7.58
N SER A 40 -2.11 -6.89 -8.25
CA SER A 40 -0.68 -6.73 -7.94
C SER A 40 -0.47 -6.21 -6.53
N LEU A 41 0.54 -6.74 -5.83
CA LEU A 41 0.95 -6.27 -4.51
C LEU A 41 1.92 -5.11 -4.65
N ASN A 42 1.58 -3.94 -4.11
CA ASN A 42 2.41 -2.75 -4.14
C ASN A 42 2.91 -2.47 -2.72
N THR A 43 4.22 -2.35 -2.56
CA THR A 43 4.88 -1.95 -1.32
C THR A 43 5.50 -0.58 -1.53
N LEU A 44 5.07 0.40 -0.74
CA LEU A 44 5.62 1.74 -0.68
C LEU A 44 6.57 1.83 0.52
N THR A 45 7.77 2.33 0.30
CA THR A 45 8.67 2.81 1.35
C THR A 45 8.96 4.27 1.06
N LEU A 46 8.61 5.14 1.99
CA LEU A 46 8.84 6.58 1.92
C LEU A 46 9.70 6.99 3.10
N THR A 47 10.82 7.65 2.81
CA THR A 47 11.67 8.29 3.82
C THR A 47 11.73 9.79 3.55
N SER A 48 12.41 10.54 4.41
CA SER A 48 12.66 11.97 4.18
C SER A 48 13.52 12.27 2.93
N LYS A 49 14.20 11.27 2.35
CA LYS A 49 15.13 11.45 1.22
C LYS A 49 14.72 10.70 -0.05
N GLU A 50 14.00 9.60 0.09
CA GLU A 50 13.73 8.69 -1.02
C GLU A 50 12.31 8.12 -0.98
N ILE A 51 11.77 7.86 -2.17
CA ILE A 51 10.51 7.16 -2.38
C ILE A 51 10.80 5.91 -3.19
N THR A 52 10.53 4.74 -2.62
CA THR A 52 10.66 3.44 -3.30
C THR A 52 9.30 2.79 -3.40
N ILE A 53 8.93 2.36 -4.62
CA ILE A 53 7.71 1.59 -4.86
C ILE A 53 8.10 0.26 -5.51
N ASN A 54 7.80 -0.84 -4.82
CA ASN A 54 7.97 -2.19 -5.34
C ASN A 54 6.61 -2.76 -5.72
N CYS A 55 6.48 -3.33 -6.92
CA CYS A 55 5.24 -3.93 -7.38
C CYS A 55 5.48 -5.37 -7.82
N LYS A 56 4.86 -6.32 -7.11
CA LYS A 56 4.83 -7.73 -7.50
C LYS A 56 3.58 -7.99 -8.33
N PHE A 57 3.76 -8.46 -9.56
CA PHE A 57 2.64 -8.73 -10.46
C PHE A 57 1.87 -9.96 -9.99
N TYR A 58 0.55 -9.84 -10.08
CA TYR A 58 -0.32 -10.98 -9.87
C TYR A 58 -0.26 -11.87 -11.10
N ASP A 59 0.01 -13.15 -10.85
CA ASP A 59 -0.04 -14.24 -11.81
C ASP A 59 -0.92 -15.33 -11.18
N PRO A 60 -2.06 -15.70 -11.78
CA PRO A 60 -2.95 -16.71 -11.21
C PRO A 60 -2.34 -18.12 -11.19
N ASN A 61 -1.31 -18.41 -11.99
CA ASN A 61 -0.65 -19.72 -12.03
C ASN A 61 0.49 -19.84 -11.01
N VAL A 62 0.99 -18.71 -10.49
CA VAL A 62 2.11 -18.67 -9.53
C VAL A 62 1.66 -18.17 -8.16
N ASN A 63 0.78 -17.17 -8.15
CA ASN A 63 0.24 -16.50 -6.97
C ASN A 63 -1.29 -16.66 -6.91
N GLY A 64 -1.85 -17.65 -7.61
CA GLY A 64 -3.26 -17.99 -7.56
C GLY A 64 -3.69 -18.12 -6.11
N TYR A 65 -4.48 -17.17 -5.64
CA TYR A 65 -5.16 -17.30 -4.37
C TYR A 65 -6.19 -18.41 -4.61
N THR A 66 -5.78 -19.65 -4.41
CA THR A 66 -6.73 -20.73 -4.11
C THR A 66 -7.56 -20.20 -2.95
N ASP A 67 -8.85 -20.03 -3.21
CA ASP A 67 -9.89 -19.59 -2.29
C ASP A 67 -10.06 -20.58 -1.13
N GLU A 68 -9.04 -20.70 -0.29
CA GLU A 68 -9.10 -21.43 0.95
C GLU A 68 -8.43 -20.57 2.02
N ILE A 69 -9.15 -20.33 3.12
CA ILE A 69 -8.81 -19.45 4.25
C ILE A 69 -9.28 -18.00 4.02
N SER A 70 -10.59 -17.88 3.80
CA SER A 70 -11.40 -16.94 4.57
C SER A 70 -11.14 -17.15 6.08
N THR A 71 -10.08 -16.56 6.62
CA THR A 71 -9.90 -16.49 8.07
C THR A 71 -9.18 -15.20 8.45
N ALA A 72 -9.97 -14.35 9.10
CA ALA A 72 -9.58 -13.38 10.11
C ALA A 72 -8.67 -12.22 9.66
N TYR A 73 -9.33 -11.08 9.46
CA TYR A 73 -8.93 -9.83 10.09
C TYR A 73 -8.25 -10.09 11.44
N ASN A 74 -7.03 -9.62 11.62
CA ASN A 74 -6.50 -9.19 12.91
C ASN A 74 -5.39 -8.16 12.62
N CYS A 75 -5.82 -6.94 12.28
CA CYS A 75 -5.02 -5.77 12.61
C CYS A 75 -5.23 -5.52 14.11
N GLU A 76 -4.43 -6.16 14.95
CA GLU A 76 -4.31 -5.76 16.35
C GLU A 76 -3.46 -4.48 16.40
N VAL A 77 -4.14 -3.34 16.46
CA VAL A 77 -3.56 -2.11 16.98
C VAL A 77 -3.50 -2.30 18.50
N ARG A 78 -2.31 -2.51 19.04
CA ARG A 78 -2.07 -2.32 20.48
C ARG A 78 -1.52 -0.90 20.65
N GLU A 79 -2.42 0.02 20.96
CA GLU A 79 -2.07 1.22 21.74
C GLU A 79 -2.05 0.77 23.20
N ASP A 80 -0.89 0.85 23.84
CA ASP A 80 -0.81 0.89 25.30
C ASP A 80 0.14 2.05 25.66
N PHE A 81 -0.38 2.90 26.56
CA PHE A 81 0.26 4.06 27.18
C PHE A 81 1.50 3.71 27.99
#